data_AF-A0A8T4ZZ95-F1
#
_entry.id   AF-A0A8T4ZZ95-F1
#
_cell.length_a   1.000
_cell.length_b   1.000
_cell.length_c   1.000
_cell.angle_alpha   90.00
_cell.angle_beta   90.00
_cell.angle_gamma   90.00
#
_symmetry.space_group_name_H-M   'P 1'
#
loop_
_entity.id
_entity.type
_entity.pdbx_description
1 polymer ?
#
loop_
_entity_poly.entity_id
_entity_poly.type
_entity_poly.pdbx_seq_one_letter_code
_entity_poly.pdbx_strand_id
1 'polypeptide(L)' 'MCEFKVILNGKEVWNDVVYAKVEGGKIILKDVSGQTREFKNCKIVEVDVNATRLVLAQ' A
#
# COMPACT_ATOMS: atom_id res chain seq x y z
N MET A 1 -10.48 -8.82 9.87
CA MET A 1 -10.09 -7.62 9.09
C MET A 1 -8.68 -7.90 8.62
N CYS A 2 -8.43 -7.97 7.31
CA CYS A 2 -7.06 -8.18 6.81
C CYS A 2 -6.42 -6.82 6.57
N GLU A 3 -5.34 -6.57 7.28
CA GLU A 3 -4.50 -5.38 7.18
C GLU A 3 -3.22 -5.73 6.41
N PHE A 4 -2.63 -4.75 5.73
CA PHE A 4 -1.45 -4.93 4.89
C PHE A 4 -0.30 -4.04 5.34
N LYS A 5 0.90 -4.62 5.29
CA LYS A 5 2.18 -3.92 5.38
C LYS A 5 2.60 -3.47 4.00
N VAL A 6 2.84 -2.17 3.87
CA VAL A 6 3.23 -1.55 2.61
C VAL A 6 4.74 -1.53 2.51
N ILE A 7 5.25 -2.20 1.48
CA ILE A 7 6.69 -2.29 1.22
C ILE A 7 6.99 -1.50 -0.05
N LEU A 8 7.84 -0.48 0.06
CA LEU A 8 8.33 0.32 -1.05
C LEU A 8 9.85 0.16 -1.15
N ASN A 9 10.36 -0.24 -2.31
CA ASN A 9 11.79 -0.48 -2.53
C ASN A 9 12.42 -1.41 -1.46
N GLY A 10 11.70 -2.46 -1.07
CA GLY A 10 12.14 -3.43 -0.08
C GLY A 10 12.10 -2.97 1.38
N LYS A 11 11.60 -1.76 1.66
CA LYS A 11 11.43 -1.23 3.03
C LYS A 11 9.97 -1.08 3.38
N GLU A 12 9.60 -1.47 4.60
CA GLU A 12 8.27 -1.18 5.15
C GLU A 12 8.14 0.34 5.36
N VAL A 13 7.12 0.94 4.76
CA VAL A 13 6.90 2.40 4.80
C VAL A 13 5.59 2.79 5.48
N TRP A 14 4.69 1.82 5.67
CA TRP A 14 3.36 2.00 6.26
C TRP A 14 2.76 0.65 6.67
N ASN A 15 1.96 0.62 7.73
CA ASN A 15 1.29 -0.56 8.30
C ASN A 15 -0.23 -0.31 8.47
N ASP A 16 -0.98 -1.36 8.83
CA ASP A 16 -2.43 -1.29 9.05
C ASP A 16 -3.24 -0.81 7.83
N VAL A 17 -2.74 -1.02 6.59
CA VAL A 17 -3.44 -0.60 5.37
C VAL A 17 -4.57 -1.55 5.03
N VAL A 18 -5.76 -1.01 4.78
CA VAL A 18 -6.96 -1.78 4.41
C VAL A 18 -7.52 -1.40 3.04
N TYR A 19 -6.95 -0.37 2.41
CA TYR A 19 -7.40 0.10 1.10
C TYR A 19 -6.21 0.56 0.26
N ALA A 20 -6.21 0.20 -1.02
CA ALA A 20 -5.27 0.69 -2.01
C ALA A 20 -6.01 1.01 -3.32
N LYS A 21 -5.79 2.20 -3.87
CA LYS A 21 -6.35 2.63 -5.16
C LYS A 21 -5.28 3.25 -6.03
N VAL A 22 -5.24 2.88 -7.30
CA VAL A 22 -4.43 3.57 -8.31
C VAL A 22 -5.28 4.65 -8.99
N GLU A 23 -4.78 5.88 -9.04
CA GLU A 23 -5.48 7.00 -9.67
C GLU A 23 -4.48 7.98 -10.29
N GLY A 24 -4.58 8.28 -11.59
CA GLY A 24 -3.76 9.33 -12.22
C GLY A 24 -2.24 9.20 -12.01
N GLY A 25 -1.70 7.97 -11.99
CA GLY A 25 -0.26 7.71 -11.79
C GLY A 25 0.22 7.82 -10.33
N LYS A 26 -0.72 7.87 -9.37
CA LYS A 26 -0.41 7.77 -7.94
C LYS A 26 -1.20 6.62 -7.29
N ILE A 27 -0.74 6.18 -6.14
CA ILE A 27 -1.42 5.19 -5.31
C ILE A 27 -1.90 5.88 -4.04
N ILE A 28 -3.17 5.69 -3.72
CA ILE A 28 -3.83 6.19 -2.52
C ILE A 28 -4.03 4.99 -1.60
N LEU A 29 -3.40 5.01 -0.44
CA LEU A 29 -3.53 3.99 0.60
C LEU A 29 -4.33 4.54 1.77
N LYS A 30 -5.16 3.70 2.41
CA LYS A 30 -5.90 4.06 3.63
C LYS A 30 -5.68 3.03 4.73
N ASP A 31 -5.41 3.49 5.95
CA ASP A 31 -5.29 2.62 7.12
C ASP A 31 -6.62 2.44 7.86
N VAL A 32 -6.62 1.54 8.86
CA VAL A 32 -7.78 1.24 9.72
C VAL A 32 -8.35 2.46 10.45
N SER A 33 -7.51 3.45 10.75
CA SER A 33 -7.90 4.73 11.39
C SER A 33 -8.47 5.74 10.39
N GLY A 34 -8.45 5.41 9.10
CA GLY A 34 -8.94 6.26 8.02
C GLY A 34 -7.94 7.30 7.52
N GLN A 35 -6.69 7.32 7.98
CA GLN A 35 -5.66 8.20 7.43
C GLN A 35 -5.29 7.72 6.03
N THR A 36 -4.96 8.68 5.17
CA THR A 36 -4.71 8.42 3.76
C THR A 36 -3.30 8.86 3.41
N ARG A 37 -2.53 8.02 2.71
CA ARG A 37 -1.22 8.39 2.16
C ARG A 37 -1.18 8.21 0.65
N GLU A 38 -0.54 9.16 -0.02
CA GLU A 38 -0.38 9.16 -1.46
C GLU A 38 1.07 8.87 -1.87
N PHE A 39 1.25 7.94 -2.80
CA PHE A 39 2.54 7.59 -3.39
C PHE A 39 2.51 7.94 -4.88
N LYS A 40 3.25 8.98 -5.27
CA LYS A 40 3.34 9.43 -6.67
C LYS A 40 4.32 8.57 -7.44
N ASN A 41 4.04 8.35 -8.74
CA ASN A 41 4.89 7.56 -9.63
C ASN A 41 5.23 6.20 -9.03
N CYS A 42 4.23 5.52 -8.48
CA CYS A 42 4.34 4.18 -7.93
C CYS A 42 3.27 3.28 -8.55
N LYS A 43 3.57 1.99 -8.64
CA LYS A 43 2.66 0.92 -9.06
C LYS A 43 2.62 -0.17 -8.00
N ILE A 44 1.47 -0.82 -7.87
CA ILE A 44 1.33 -2.03 -7.05
C ILE A 44 1.94 -3.17 -7.85
N VAL A 45 2.95 -3.84 -7.29
CA VAL A 45 3.65 -4.94 -7.97
C VAL A 45 3.26 -6.31 -7.42
N GLU A 46 2.87 -6.38 -6.15
CA GLU A 46 2.45 -7.62 -5.50
C GLU A 46 1.44 -7.32 -4.39
N VAL A 47 0.42 -8.18 -4.29
CA VAL A 47 -0.49 -8.22 -3.16
C VAL A 47 -0.53 -9.66 -2.67
N ASP A 48 0.06 -9.89 -1.51
CA ASP A 48 0.04 -11.19 -0.84
C ASP A 48 -0.87 -11.12 0.38
N VAL A 49 -2.04 -11.76 0.26
CA VAL A 49 -3.05 -11.79 1.32
C VAL A 49 -2.63 -12.69 2.48
N ASN A 50 -1.92 -13.79 2.19
CA ASN A 50 -1.48 -14.74 3.23
C ASN A 50 -0.38 -14.12 4.09
N ALA A 51 0.54 -13.39 3.46
CA ALA A 51 1.63 -12.69 4.13
C ALA A 51 1.29 -11.26 4.56
N THR A 52 0.02 -10.83 4.38
CA THR A 52 -0.45 -9.47 4.69
C THR A 52 0.47 -8.38 4.15
N ARG A 53 0.91 -8.53 2.90
CA ARG A 53 1.94 -7.70 2.26
C ARG A 53 1.43 -7.04 0.99
N LEU A 54 1.66 -5.73 0.87
CA LEU A 54 1.39 -4.93 -0.32
C LEU A 54 2.68 -4.28 -0.79
N VAL A 55 3.17 -4.67 -1.97
CA VAL A 55 4.46 -4.19 -2.48
C VAL A 55 4.23 -3.13 -3.55
N LEU A 56 4.95 -2.04 -3.40
CA LEU A 56 5.00 -0.91 -4.30
C LEU A 56 6.39 -0.80 -4.94
N ALA A 57 6.42 -0.40 -6.21
CA ALA A 57 7.63 -0.02 -6.92
C ALA A 57 7.41 1.29 -7.69
N GLN A 58 8.48 2.03 -7.94
CA GLN A 58 8.45 3.22 -8.81
C GLN A 58 8.52 2.84 -10.30
#